data_AF-A0AAW4HI25-F1
#
_entry.id   AF-A0AAW4HI25-F1
#
_cell.length_a   1.000
_cell.length_b   1.000
_cell.length_c   1.000
_cell.angle_alpha   90.00
_cell.angle_beta   90.00
_cell.angle_gamma   90.00
#
_symmetry.space_group_name_H-M   'P 1'
#
loop_
_entity.id
_entity.type
_entity.pdbx_description
1 polymer ?
#
loop_
_entity_poly.entity_id
_entity_poly.type
_entity_poly.pdbx_seq_one_letter_code
_entity_poly.pdbx_strand_id
1 'polypeptide(L)'
;SLIQGLLNTVVHNQKRQQPRVRLFEQGLRFIPDQAAENGMRQEPMLAGVIAGTRGDEHWNMETASVDFFDLKGDVEAILDLTANGRAYQFT
;
A
#
# COMPACT_ATOMS: atom_id res chain seq x y z
N SER A 1 12.30 2.53 3.50
CA SER A 1 10.98 1.97 3.13
C SER A 1 9.91 2.82 3.80
N LEU A 2 8.77 3.04 3.13
CA LEU A 2 7.63 3.80 3.67
C LEU A 2 6.67 2.94 4.52
N ILE A 3 6.81 1.61 4.46
CA ILE A 3 5.90 0.65 5.12
C ILE A 3 5.82 0.86 6.64
N GLN A 4 6.92 1.25 7.29
CA GLN A 4 6.94 1.47 8.74
C GLN A 4 5.96 2.58 9.18
N GLY A 5 5.92 3.70 8.45
CA GLY A 5 4.99 4.80 8.72
C GLY A 5 3.54 4.39 8.51
N LEU A 6 3.27 3.67 7.42
CA LEU A 6 1.95 3.13 7.10
C LEU A 6 1.44 2.16 8.18
N LEU A 7 2.27 1.22 8.64
CA LEU A 7 1.89 0.27 9.70
C LEU A 7 1.61 0.98 11.04
N ASN A 8 2.42 1.97 11.41
CA ASN A 8 2.16 2.77 12.60
C ASN A 8 0.82 3.51 12.50
N THR A 9 0.47 3.98 11.30
CA THR A 9 -0.81 4.66 11.05
C THR A 9 -1.98 3.67 11.15
N VAL A 10 -1.84 2.44 10.66
CA VAL A 10 -2.84 1.38 10.85
C VAL A 10 -3.07 1.12 12.34
N VAL A 11 -2.00 0.88 13.11
CA VAL A 11 -2.09 0.64 14.56
C VAL A 11 -2.74 1.83 15.28
N HIS A 12 -2.40 3.05 14.89
CA HIS A 12 -2.97 4.26 15.48
C HIS A 12 -4.50 4.35 15.28
N ASN A 13 -5.00 3.98 14.10
CA ASN A 13 -6.42 3.99 13.76
C ASN A 13 -7.18 2.83 14.44
N GLN A 14 -6.61 1.63 14.42
CA GLN A 14 -7.23 0.46 15.07
C GLN A 14 -7.41 0.67 16.58
N LYS A 15 -6.46 1.35 17.24
CA LYS A 15 -6.59 1.76 18.66
C LYS A 15 -7.74 2.74 18.93
N ARG A 16 -8.30 3.36 17.89
CA ARG A 16 -9.45 4.29 17.94
C ARG A 16 -10.73 3.67 17.37
N GLN A 17 -10.82 2.34 17.39
CA GLN A 17 -12.00 1.60 16.92
C GLN A 17 -12.32 1.87 15.44
N GLN A 18 -11.29 2.17 14.62
CA GLN A 18 -11.37 2.25 13.17
C GLN A 18 -10.66 1.02 12.59
N PRO A 19 -11.34 -0.14 12.46
CA PRO A 19 -10.70 -1.38 12.04
C PRO A 19 -10.33 -1.38 10.55
N ARG A 20 -11.09 -0.65 9.73
CA ARG A 20 -10.88 -0.53 8.28
C ARG A 20 -9.92 0.62 7.99
N VAL A 21 -8.74 0.30 7.46
CA VAL A 21 -7.70 1.27 7.10
C VAL A 21 -7.21 0.96 5.70
N ARG A 22 -7.28 1.95 4.79
CA ARG A 22 -6.74 1.86 3.42
C ARG A 22 -5.99 3.15 3.14
N LEU A 23 -4.67 3.08 3.06
CA LEU A 23 -3.79 4.25 2.96
C LEU A 23 -2.69 4.00 1.93
N PHE A 24 -2.23 5.08 1.29
CA PHE A 24 -1.03 5.07 0.46
C PHE A 24 -0.14 6.27 0.79
N GLU A 25 1.15 6.15 0.47
CA GLU A 25 2.14 7.19 0.67
C GLU A 25 3.11 7.21 -0.52
N GLN A 26 3.38 8.40 -1.04
CA GLN A 26 4.45 8.65 -2.00
C GLN A 26 5.58 9.40 -1.28
N GLY A 27 6.81 8.91 -1.41
CA GLY A 27 7.96 9.55 -0.77
C GLY A 27 9.29 9.00 -1.27
N LEU A 28 10.39 9.48 -0.69
CA LEU A 28 11.73 8.99 -0.99
C LEU A 28 12.10 7.87 -0.01
N ARG A 29 12.66 6.77 -0.54
CA ARG A 29 13.39 5.79 0.28
C ARG A 29 14.89 6.05 0.15
N PHE A 30 15.58 5.89 1.27
CA PHE A 30 17.02 6.07 1.37
C PHE A 30 17.68 4.70 1.51
N ILE A 31 18.55 4.35 0.56
CA ILE A 31 19.26 3.07 0.52
C ILE A 31 20.75 3.35 0.61
N PRO A 32 21.49 2.76 1.56
CA PRO A 32 22.95 2.86 1.59
C PRO A 32 23.55 2.38 0.29
N ASP A 33 24.34 3.23 -0.35
CA ASP A 33 24.97 2.97 -1.65
C ASP A 33 26.28 3.76 -1.73
N GLN A 34 27.42 3.08 -1.68
CA GLN A 34 28.74 3.71 -1.70
C GLN A 34 29.05 4.45 -3.01
N ALA A 35 28.37 4.10 -4.11
CA ALA A 35 28.53 4.78 -5.39
C ALA A 35 27.65 6.02 -5.53
N ALA A 36 26.67 6.21 -4.64
CA ALA A 36 25.78 7.36 -4.65
C ALA A 36 26.39 8.57 -3.93
N GLU A 37 25.89 9.76 -4.27
CA GLU A 37 26.24 10.99 -3.57
C GLU A 37 25.95 10.84 -2.06
N ASN A 38 26.91 11.24 -1.23
CA ASN A 38 26.84 11.10 0.23
C ASN A 38 26.66 9.67 0.75
N GLY A 39 26.98 8.65 -0.07
CA GLY A 39 26.85 7.25 0.31
C GLY A 39 25.40 6.76 0.41
N MET A 40 24.44 7.53 -0.12
CA MET A 40 23.00 7.28 0.06
C MET A 40 22.23 7.50 -1.24
N ARG A 41 21.62 6.43 -1.76
CA ARG A 41 20.73 6.51 -2.93
C ARG A 41 19.32 6.87 -2.50
N GLN A 42 18.76 7.90 -3.13
CA GLN A 42 17.38 8.34 -2.92
C GLN A 42 16.53 7.85 -4.09
N GLU A 43 15.49 7.08 -3.80
CA GLU A 43 14.59 6.55 -4.82
C GLU A 43 13.13 6.93 -4.52
N PRO A 44 12.38 7.48 -5.49
CA PRO A 44 10.95 7.67 -5.34
C PRO A 44 10.26 6.31 -5.17
N MET A 45 9.34 6.24 -4.22
CA MET A 45 8.59 5.04 -3.87
C MET A 45 7.12 5.41 -3.66
N LEU A 46 6.23 4.56 -4.16
CA LEU A 46 4.83 4.50 -3.75
C LEU A 46 4.66 3.26 -2.86
N ALA A 47 4.01 3.43 -1.71
CA ALA A 47 3.68 2.35 -0.80
C ALA A 47 2.20 2.43 -0.42
N GLY A 48 1.60 1.27 -0.11
CA GLY A 48 0.21 1.18 0.31
C GLY A 48 0.01 0.14 1.40
N VAL A 49 -1.06 0.30 2.18
CA VAL A 49 -1.51 -0.67 3.18
C VAL A 49 -3.03 -0.73 3.18
N ILE A 50 -3.57 -1.95 3.23
CA ILE A 50 -4.98 -2.21 3.48
C ILE A 50 -5.13 -3.16 4.67
N ALA A 51 -6.10 -2.90 5.53
CA ALA A 51 -6.41 -3.72 6.70
C ALA A 51 -7.89 -3.59 7.08
N GLY A 52 -8.43 -4.63 7.71
CA GLY A 52 -9.81 -4.67 8.18
C GLY A 52 -10.78 -5.24 7.12
N THR A 53 -11.99 -4.69 7.08
CA THR A 53 -13.06 -5.16 6.18
C THR A 53 -12.91 -4.62 4.76
N ARG A 54 -13.26 -5.42 3.76
CA ARG A 54 -13.26 -5.04 2.34
C ARG A 54 -14.16 -3.84 2.10
N GLY A 55 -15.39 -3.91 2.60
CA GLY A 55 -16.39 -2.84 2.56
C GLY A 55 -16.76 -2.35 3.96
N ASP A 56 -17.54 -1.27 3.99
CA ASP A 56 -18.26 -0.88 5.19
C ASP A 56 -19.44 -1.85 5.42
N GLU A 57 -20.02 -1.84 6.61
CA GLU A 57 -21.14 -2.74 6.92
C GLU A 57 -22.35 -2.38 6.06
N HIS A 58 -22.83 -3.35 5.27
CA HIS A 58 -23.93 -3.17 4.33
C HIS A 58 -24.96 -4.28 4.53
N TRP A 59 -26.23 -3.92 4.62
CA TRP A 59 -27.35 -4.84 4.87
C TRP A 59 -27.50 -5.97 3.83
N ASN A 60 -26.90 -5.82 2.65
CA ASN A 60 -26.98 -6.77 1.54
C ASN A 60 -25.63 -7.35 1.13
N MET A 61 -24.55 -7.09 1.89
CA MET A 61 -23.23 -7.61 1.58
C MET A 61 -22.64 -8.30 2.79
N GLU A 62 -21.98 -9.43 2.54
CA GLU A 62 -21.25 -10.15 3.57
C GLU A 62 -20.05 -9.33 4.04
N THR A 63 -19.91 -9.18 5.36
CA THR A 63 -18.75 -8.54 5.98
C THR A 63 -17.55 -9.47 5.84
N ALA A 64 -16.70 -9.21 4.84
CA ALA A 64 -15.47 -9.95 4.59
C ALA A 64 -14.22 -9.11 4.92
N SER A 65 -13.18 -9.75 5.45
CA SER A 65 -11.85 -9.14 5.60
C SER A 65 -11.17 -9.00 4.25
N VAL A 66 -10.31 -7.99 4.10
CA VAL A 66 -9.46 -7.86 2.92
C VAL A 66 -8.50 -9.04 2.78
N ASP A 67 -8.23 -9.45 1.55
CA ASP A 67 -7.24 -10.46 1.19
C ASP A 67 -6.19 -9.91 0.20
N PHE A 68 -5.31 -10.78 -0.30
CA PHE A 68 -4.27 -10.40 -1.27
C PHE A 68 -4.84 -9.89 -2.59
N PHE A 69 -5.94 -10.47 -3.07
CA PHE A 69 -6.52 -10.14 -4.36
C PHE A 69 -7.19 -8.76 -4.34
N ASP A 70 -7.70 -8.33 -3.18
CA ASP A 70 -8.17 -6.96 -2.98
C ASP A 70 -7.04 -5.94 -3.23
N LEU A 71 -5.86 -6.14 -2.62
CA LEU A 71 -4.72 -5.24 -2.83
C LEU A 71 -4.16 -5.35 -4.25
N LYS A 72 -4.11 -6.56 -4.80
CA LYS A 72 -3.65 -6.79 -6.18
C LYS A 72 -4.51 -6.00 -7.17
N GLY A 73 -5.84 -6.06 -7.04
CA GLY A 73 -6.76 -5.33 -7.91
C GLY A 73 -6.54 -3.81 -7.84
N ASP A 74 -6.33 -3.27 -6.65
CA ASP A 74 -5.99 -1.84 -6.48
C ASP A 74 -4.68 -1.47 -7.22
N VAL A 75 -3.65 -2.32 -7.13
CA VAL A 75 -2.37 -2.09 -7.82
C VAL A 75 -2.51 -2.24 -9.33
N GLU A 76 -3.22 -3.25 -9.81
CA GLU A 76 -3.51 -3.44 -11.23
C GLU A 76 -4.23 -2.21 -11.82
N ALA A 77 -5.24 -1.68 -11.12
CA ALA A 77 -5.95 -0.47 -11.54
C ALA A 77 -5.03 0.76 -11.66
N ILE A 78 -4.04 0.90 -10.76
CA ILE A 78 -3.04 1.98 -10.84
C ILE A 78 -2.11 1.76 -12.04
N LEU A 79 -1.64 0.52 -12.25
CA LEU A 79 -0.73 0.18 -13.34
C LEU A 79 -1.40 0.31 -14.72
N ASP A 80 -2.69 0.03 -14.82
CA ASP A 80 -3.46 0.19 -16.07
C ASP A 80 -3.48 1.64 -16.56
N LEU A 81 -3.38 2.63 -15.66
CA LEU A 81 -3.24 4.05 -16.03
C LEU A 81 -1.95 4.35 -16.80
N THR A 82 -0.95 3.47 -16.74
CA THR A 82 0.31 3.60 -17.50
C THR A 82 0.19 3.07 -18.94
N ALA A 83 -0.93 2.43 -19.30
CA ALA A 83 -1.14 1.75 -20.58
C ALA A 83 -0.06 0.69 -20.93
N ASN A 84 0.58 0.10 -19.92
CA ASN A 84 1.71 -0.83 -20.08
C ASN A 84 1.47 -2.18 -19.36
N GLY A 85 0.32 -2.80 -19.59
CA GLY A 85 -0.08 -4.04 -18.88
C GLY A 85 0.83 -5.26 -19.07
N ARG A 86 1.78 -5.25 -20.01
CA ARG A 86 2.76 -6.34 -20.21
C ARG A 86 4.04 -6.18 -19.38
N ALA A 87 4.28 -5.01 -18.80
CA ALA A 87 5.49 -4.76 -18.03
C ALA A 87 5.42 -5.30 -16.59
N TYR A 88 4.25 -5.77 -16.15
CA TYR A 88 3.98 -6.11 -14.76
C TYR A 88 3.42 -7.53 -14.65
N GLN A 89 3.95 -8.33 -13.73
CA GLN A 89 3.48 -9.69 -13.45
C GLN A 89 3.43 -9.92 -11.94
N PHE A 90 2.28 -10.41 -11.45
CA PHE A 90 2.12 -10.89 -10.09
C PHE A 90 2.27 -12.41 -10.10
N THR A 91 3.20 -12.95 -9.28
CA THR A 91 3.43 -14.39 -9.13
C THR A 91 3.02 -14.83 -7.74
#